data_AF-A0AAN8FQG8-F1
#
_entry.id   AF-A0AAN8FQG8-F1
#
_cell.length_a   1.000
_cell.length_b   1.000
_cell.length_c   1.000
_cell.angle_alpha   90.00
_cell.angle_beta   90.00
_cell.angle_gamma   90.00
#
_symmetry.space_group_name_H-M   'P 1'
#
loop_
_entity.id
_entity.type
_entity.pdbx_description
1 polymer ?
#
loop_
_entity_poly.entity_id
_entity_poly.type
_entity_poly.pdbx_seq_one_letter_code
_entity_poly.pdbx_strand_id
1 'polypeptide(L)'
;MRSQELKEAMAQFGRQYGVDTTTSGSQTSVNATPTRKVVSQWEKDVDDVEGTTLEQQRIQERLGDVTAQANAIQAKIRETEQSSSEEQTLLETYMNLTNEKNHLVGRQEYYNIIENIREASRHIADLNEQLDNMTKSTPDDYFKTPEEKDRTDALMESYMSAIQKKDDLIQKLFATEEQLLEDEHRLKSLTLERASNFVRGSEEPLTASRRIITWLRG
;
A
#
# COMPACT_ATOMS: atom_id res chain seq x y z
N MET A 1 3.45 -34.03 24.19
CA MET A 1 2.15 -33.35 24.37
C MET A 1 2.22 -31.86 23.99
N ARG A 2 3.26 -31.10 24.37
CA ARG A 2 3.37 -29.64 24.04
C ARG A 2 3.63 -29.26 22.57
N SER A 3 4.35 -30.06 21.78
CA SER A 3 4.57 -29.75 20.35
C SER A 3 3.27 -29.75 19.53
N GLN A 4 2.30 -30.56 19.95
CA GLN A 4 0.99 -30.64 19.30
C GLN A 4 0.10 -29.46 19.70
N GLU A 5 0.15 -29.05 20.98
CA GLU A 5 -0.50 -27.83 21.49
C GLU A 5 0.08 -26.56 20.84
N LEU A 6 1.40 -26.50 20.59
CA LEU A 6 2.03 -25.37 19.92
C LEU A 6 1.60 -25.25 18.45
N LYS A 7 1.55 -26.39 17.73
CA LYS A 7 1.01 -26.43 16.36
C LYS A 7 -0.46 -26.03 16.32
N GLU A 8 -1.25 -26.44 17.31
CA GLU A 8 -2.65 -26.09 17.42
C GLU A 8 -2.83 -24.61 17.77
N ALA A 9 -1.96 -24.03 18.61
CA ALA A 9 -1.93 -22.59 18.90
C ALA A 9 -1.51 -21.77 17.67
N MET A 10 -0.49 -22.20 16.92
CA MET A 10 -0.07 -21.57 15.66
C MET A 10 -1.16 -21.66 14.60
N ALA A 11 -1.88 -22.78 14.51
CA ALA A 11 -2.99 -22.96 13.57
C ALA A 11 -4.24 -22.17 13.99
N GLN A 12 -4.55 -22.08 15.28
CA GLN A 12 -5.64 -21.24 15.79
C GLN A 12 -5.33 -19.75 15.58
N PHE A 13 -4.09 -19.34 15.81
CA PHE A 13 -3.64 -17.98 15.53
C PHE A 13 -3.66 -17.70 14.02
N GLY A 14 -3.14 -18.60 13.18
CA GLY A 14 -3.23 -18.50 11.72
C GLY A 14 -4.66 -18.33 11.21
N ARG A 15 -5.63 -19.08 11.77
CA ARG A 15 -7.06 -18.93 11.46
C ARG A 15 -7.67 -17.61 11.93
N GLN A 16 -7.24 -17.09 13.07
CA GLN A 16 -7.71 -15.81 13.61
C GLN A 16 -7.22 -14.62 12.77
N TYR A 17 -6.06 -14.75 12.10
CA TYR A 17 -5.41 -13.70 11.31
C TYR A 17 -5.35 -14.00 9.80
N GLY A 18 -6.20 -14.91 9.30
CA GLY A 18 -6.40 -15.14 7.85
C GLY A 18 -5.25 -15.83 7.10
N VAL A 19 -4.34 -16.50 7.80
CA VAL A 19 -3.24 -17.28 7.21
C VAL A 19 -3.62 -18.76 7.21
N ASP A 20 -4.11 -19.27 6.08
CA ASP A 20 -4.42 -20.69 5.89
C ASP A 20 -3.13 -21.53 5.80
N THR A 21 -2.70 -22.16 6.90
CA THR A 21 -1.48 -23.00 6.95
C THR A 21 -1.73 -24.49 6.69
N THR A 22 -2.75 -24.88 5.90
CA THR A 22 -3.02 -26.30 5.64
C THR A 22 -2.99 -26.66 4.15
N THR A 23 -1.83 -27.10 3.67
CA THR A 23 -1.75 -28.03 2.53
C THR A 23 -1.98 -29.45 3.05
N SER A 24 -3.23 -29.93 3.01
CA SER A 24 -3.57 -31.35 2.84
C SER A 24 -5.08 -31.57 2.74
N GLY A 25 -5.48 -32.31 1.71
CA GLY A 25 -6.75 -33.05 1.67
C GLY A 25 -7.97 -32.26 1.21
N SER A 26 -8.04 -31.92 -0.08
CA SER A 26 -9.32 -31.58 -0.72
C SER A 26 -10.19 -32.84 -0.77
N GLN A 27 -10.97 -33.08 0.27
CA GLN A 27 -12.20 -33.86 0.12
C GLN A 27 -13.25 -32.92 -0.48
N THR A 28 -13.46 -33.08 -1.78
CA THR A 28 -14.49 -32.38 -2.54
C THR A 28 -15.87 -32.75 -2.00
N SER A 29 -16.44 -31.87 -1.17
CA SER A 29 -17.87 -31.82 -0.92
C SER A 29 -18.57 -31.37 -2.21
N VAL A 30 -19.25 -32.30 -2.87
CA VAL A 30 -19.86 -32.14 -4.20
C VAL A 30 -21.15 -31.29 -4.22
N ASN A 31 -21.47 -30.54 -3.16
CA ASN A 31 -22.72 -29.76 -3.07
C ASN A 31 -22.53 -28.30 -2.58
N ALA A 32 -21.37 -27.69 -2.79
CA ALA A 32 -21.20 -26.26 -2.54
C ALA A 32 -21.52 -25.44 -3.80
N THR A 33 -22.52 -24.55 -3.72
CA THR A 33 -22.73 -23.47 -4.70
C THR A 33 -21.41 -22.73 -4.90
N PRO A 34 -20.91 -22.54 -6.15
CA PRO A 34 -19.63 -21.87 -6.38
C PRO A 34 -19.71 -20.40 -5.95
N THR A 35 -19.37 -20.11 -4.70
CA THR A 35 -19.08 -18.74 -4.26
C THR A 35 -17.71 -18.38 -4.81
N ARG A 36 -17.69 -17.75 -5.98
CA ARG A 36 -16.48 -17.12 -6.52
C ARG A 36 -15.99 -16.12 -5.46
N LYS A 37 -14.89 -16.44 -4.75
CA LYS A 37 -14.26 -15.50 -3.82
C LYS A 37 -13.93 -14.23 -4.61
N VAL A 38 -14.50 -13.10 -4.20
CA VAL A 38 -14.14 -11.79 -4.73
C VAL A 38 -12.76 -11.49 -4.16
N VAL A 39 -11.72 -11.82 -4.91
CA VAL A 39 -10.34 -11.45 -4.56
C VAL A 39 -10.25 -9.93 -4.65
N SER A 40 -9.83 -9.31 -3.54
CA SER A 40 -9.66 -7.86 -3.45
C SER A 40 -8.60 -7.38 -4.45
N GLN A 41 -8.67 -6.13 -4.89
CA GLN A 41 -7.72 -5.62 -5.88
C GLN A 41 -6.28 -5.68 -5.37
N TRP A 42 -6.05 -5.30 -4.11
CA TRP A 42 -4.72 -5.35 -3.52
C TRP A 42 -4.14 -6.76 -3.41
N GLU A 43 -4.97 -7.79 -3.21
CA GLU A 43 -4.49 -9.18 -3.16
C GLU A 43 -3.94 -9.60 -4.52
N LYS A 44 -4.64 -9.22 -5.60
CA LYS A 44 -4.14 -9.43 -6.97
C LYS A 44 -2.86 -8.65 -7.21
N ASP A 45 -2.82 -7.40 -6.74
CA ASP A 45 -1.64 -6.57 -6.89
C ASP A 45 -0.47 -7.13 -6.10
N VAL A 46 -0.66 -7.74 -4.92
CA VAL A 46 0.40 -8.44 -4.18
C VAL A 46 0.95 -9.62 -5.00
N ASP A 47 0.11 -10.35 -5.71
CA ASP A 47 0.53 -11.48 -6.55
C ASP A 47 1.20 -11.04 -7.88
N ASP A 48 0.80 -9.89 -8.44
CA ASP A 48 1.25 -9.39 -9.75
C ASP A 48 2.52 -8.51 -9.67
N VAL A 49 3.67 -9.13 -9.45
CA VAL A 49 4.97 -8.43 -9.36
C VAL A 49 5.31 -7.66 -10.64
N GLU A 50 5.11 -8.27 -11.80
CA GLU A 50 5.43 -7.63 -13.08
C GLU A 50 4.49 -6.47 -13.40
N GLY A 51 3.18 -6.62 -13.19
CA GLY A 51 2.22 -5.54 -13.44
C GLY A 51 2.43 -4.34 -12.53
N THR A 52 2.67 -4.57 -11.24
CA THR A 52 2.93 -3.50 -10.27
C THR A 52 4.23 -2.74 -10.56
N THR A 53 5.30 -3.44 -10.96
CA THR A 53 6.59 -2.78 -11.32
C THR A 53 6.46 -1.92 -12.57
N LEU A 54 5.72 -2.40 -13.60
CA LEU A 54 5.41 -1.61 -14.78
C LEU A 54 4.58 -0.37 -14.46
N GLU A 55 3.57 -0.48 -13.58
CA GLU A 55 2.81 0.69 -13.16
C GLU A 55 3.64 1.69 -12.36
N GLN A 56 4.52 1.23 -11.46
CA GLN A 56 5.44 2.13 -10.76
C GLN A 56 6.35 2.88 -11.73
N GLN A 57 6.89 2.22 -12.76
CA GLN A 57 7.69 2.88 -13.78
C GLN A 57 6.88 3.95 -14.53
N ARG A 58 5.67 3.61 -14.98
CA ARG A 58 4.78 4.55 -15.68
C ARG A 58 4.43 5.75 -14.81
N ILE A 59 4.17 5.53 -13.52
CA ILE A 59 3.91 6.60 -12.57
C ILE A 59 5.12 7.51 -12.43
N GLN A 60 6.33 6.95 -12.31
CA GLN A 60 7.56 7.74 -12.20
C GLN A 60 7.81 8.60 -13.44
N GLU A 61 7.68 8.03 -14.64
CA GLU A 61 7.79 8.77 -15.90
C GLU A 61 6.77 9.91 -15.96
N ARG A 62 5.50 9.59 -15.67
CA ARG A 62 4.42 10.60 -15.70
C ARG A 62 4.60 11.68 -14.65
N LEU A 63 5.10 11.36 -13.45
CA LEU A 63 5.41 12.34 -12.42
C LEU A 63 6.49 13.32 -12.88
N GLY A 64 7.52 12.82 -13.58
CA GLY A 64 8.55 13.65 -14.21
C GLY A 64 7.94 14.64 -15.20
N ASP A 65 7.12 14.14 -16.13
CA ASP A 65 6.46 14.96 -17.15
C ASP A 65 5.53 16.03 -16.55
N VAL A 66 4.64 15.62 -15.64
CA VAL A 66 3.67 16.51 -15.00
C VAL A 66 4.38 17.58 -14.19
N THR A 67 5.47 17.23 -13.50
CA THR A 67 6.27 18.20 -12.74
C THR A 67 6.94 19.22 -13.67
N ALA A 68 7.54 18.77 -14.78
CA ALA A 68 8.14 19.66 -15.76
C ALA A 68 7.11 20.61 -16.39
N GLN A 69 5.94 20.09 -16.77
CA GLN A 69 4.83 20.88 -17.31
C GLN A 69 4.31 21.90 -16.29
N ALA A 70 4.09 21.50 -15.04
CA ALA A 70 3.63 22.39 -13.99
C ALA A 70 4.60 23.56 -13.75
N ASN A 71 5.91 23.28 -13.73
CA ASN A 71 6.95 24.30 -13.58
C ASN A 71 6.96 25.28 -14.77
N ALA A 72 6.84 24.77 -16.00
CA ALA A 72 6.78 25.61 -17.20
C ALA A 72 5.55 26.52 -17.22
N ILE A 73 4.38 25.98 -16.87
CA ILE A 73 3.14 26.77 -16.76
C ILE A 73 3.26 27.81 -15.64
N GLN A 74 3.84 27.46 -14.50
CA GLN A 74 4.06 28.41 -13.41
C GLN A 74 4.99 29.56 -13.83
N ALA A 75 6.04 29.30 -14.59
CA ALA A 75 6.89 30.34 -15.16
C ALA A 75 6.09 31.25 -16.11
N LYS A 76 5.29 30.66 -17.00
CA LYS A 76 4.45 31.42 -17.93
C LYS A 76 3.41 32.30 -17.23
N ILE A 77 2.80 31.81 -16.15
CA ILE A 77 1.88 32.60 -15.30
C ILE A 77 2.58 33.85 -14.74
N ARG A 78 3.86 33.75 -14.35
CA ARG A 78 4.63 34.90 -13.82
C ARG A 78 4.84 36.00 -14.87
N GLU A 79 4.91 35.63 -16.14
CA GLU A 79 5.15 36.54 -17.27
C GLU A 79 3.85 37.08 -17.89
N THR A 80 2.71 36.45 -17.58
CA THR A 80 1.40 36.81 -18.16
C THR A 80 0.75 37.97 -17.39
N GLU A 81 0.06 38.86 -18.11
CA GLU A 81 -0.72 39.96 -17.53
C GLU A 81 -1.79 39.44 -16.57
N GLN A 82 -1.89 40.10 -15.41
CA GLN A 82 -2.83 39.74 -14.37
C GLN A 82 -4.27 40.00 -14.81
N SER A 83 -5.18 39.08 -14.47
CA SER A 83 -6.60 39.08 -14.83
C SER A 83 -6.87 38.97 -16.33
N SER A 84 -5.87 38.58 -17.11
CA SER A 84 -6.07 38.22 -18.52
C SER A 84 -6.76 36.85 -18.66
N SER A 85 -7.46 36.64 -19.77
CA SER A 85 -8.05 35.33 -20.08
C SER A 85 -6.98 34.24 -20.22
N GLU A 86 -5.81 34.59 -20.76
CA GLU A 86 -4.67 33.69 -20.85
C GLU A 86 -4.18 33.23 -19.47
N GLU A 87 -4.08 34.15 -18.51
CA GLU A 87 -3.72 33.80 -17.13
C GLU A 87 -4.72 32.81 -16.54
N GLN A 88 -6.03 33.03 -16.73
CA GLN A 88 -7.06 32.12 -16.21
C GLN A 88 -6.93 30.70 -16.78
N THR A 89 -6.66 30.57 -18.09
CA THR A 89 -6.42 29.26 -18.73
C THR A 89 -5.15 28.59 -18.21
N LEU A 90 -4.07 29.36 -18.01
CA LEU A 90 -2.81 28.83 -17.46
C LEU A 90 -2.98 28.37 -16.02
N LEU A 91 -3.71 29.12 -15.21
CA LEU A 91 -4.00 28.79 -13.82
C LEU A 91 -4.82 27.50 -13.73
N GLU A 92 -5.85 27.33 -14.56
CA GLU A 92 -6.65 26.10 -14.63
C GLU A 92 -5.78 24.89 -15.03
N THR A 93 -4.91 25.08 -16.03
CA THR A 93 -3.97 24.04 -16.50
C THR A 93 -3.00 23.63 -15.39
N TYR A 94 -2.37 24.60 -14.73
CA TYR A 94 -1.46 24.37 -13.61
C TYR A 94 -2.11 23.58 -12.48
N MET A 95 -3.34 23.95 -12.19
CA MET A 95 -4.17 23.30 -11.20
C MET A 95 -4.50 21.84 -11.54
N ASN A 96 -4.85 21.56 -12.80
CA ASN A 96 -5.09 20.20 -13.28
C ASN A 96 -3.83 19.33 -13.17
N LEU A 97 -2.68 19.88 -13.57
CA LEU A 97 -1.38 19.21 -13.43
C LEU A 97 -1.03 18.93 -11.97
N THR A 98 -1.30 19.86 -11.06
CA THR A 98 -1.04 19.67 -9.63
C THR A 98 -1.92 18.57 -9.03
N ASN A 99 -3.20 18.52 -9.43
CA ASN A 99 -4.12 17.46 -9.00
C ASN A 99 -3.71 16.10 -9.55
N GLU A 100 -3.32 16.03 -10.83
CA GLU A 100 -2.79 14.80 -11.43
C GLU A 100 -1.52 14.32 -10.70
N LYS A 101 -0.58 15.23 -10.42
CA LYS A 101 0.63 14.92 -9.65
C LYS A 101 0.28 14.29 -8.29
N ASN A 102 -0.69 14.87 -7.58
CA ASN A 102 -1.09 14.37 -6.26
C ASN A 102 -1.74 12.99 -6.33
N HIS A 103 -2.56 12.73 -7.34
CA HIS A 103 -3.12 11.41 -7.59
C HIS A 103 -2.00 10.38 -7.88
N LEU A 104 -1.03 10.73 -8.73
CA LEU A 104 0.11 9.87 -9.05
C LEU A 104 0.98 9.57 -7.83
N VAL A 105 1.26 10.57 -6.99
CA VAL A 105 1.99 10.37 -5.71
C VAL A 105 1.22 9.41 -4.80
N GLY A 106 -0.10 9.52 -4.73
CA GLY A 106 -0.90 8.60 -3.94
C GLY A 106 -0.90 7.17 -4.47
N ARG A 107 -0.96 6.99 -5.79
CA ARG A 107 -0.79 5.66 -6.42
C ARG A 107 0.61 5.11 -6.20
N GLN A 108 1.65 5.94 -6.21
CA GLN A 108 3.01 5.49 -5.88
C GLN A 108 3.10 5.00 -4.44
N GLU A 109 2.50 5.71 -3.48
CA GLU A 109 2.46 5.26 -2.08
C GLU A 109 1.73 3.92 -1.95
N TYR A 110 0.58 3.75 -2.62
CA TYR A 110 -0.14 2.48 -2.66
C TYR A 110 0.78 1.33 -3.09
N TYR A 111 1.47 1.45 -4.24
CA TYR A 111 2.35 0.37 -4.71
C TYR A 111 3.59 0.16 -3.82
N ASN A 112 4.09 1.21 -3.16
CA ASN A 112 5.16 1.05 -2.17
C ASN A 112 4.69 0.21 -0.96
N ILE A 113 3.44 0.37 -0.52
CA ILE A 113 2.86 -0.45 0.54
C ILE A 113 2.70 -1.91 0.07
N ILE A 114 2.25 -2.13 -1.18
CA ILE A 114 2.16 -3.47 -1.78
C ILE A 114 3.53 -4.18 -1.75
N GLU A 115 4.61 -3.50 -2.14
CA GLU A 115 5.95 -4.11 -2.09
C GLU A 115 6.38 -4.44 -0.65
N ASN A 116 6.12 -3.55 0.30
CA ASN A 116 6.39 -3.81 1.72
C ASN A 116 5.60 -5.02 2.25
N ILE A 117 4.35 -5.22 1.80
CA ILE A 117 3.54 -6.40 2.16
C ILE A 117 4.16 -7.69 1.59
N ARG A 118 4.68 -7.66 0.36
CA ARG A 118 5.40 -8.78 -0.24
C ARG A 118 6.67 -9.10 0.52
N GLU A 119 7.46 -8.09 0.86
CA GLU A 119 8.67 -8.23 1.68
C GLU A 119 8.36 -8.84 3.04
N ALA A 120 7.34 -8.32 3.73
CA ALA A 120 6.90 -8.88 5.02
C ALA A 120 6.45 -10.34 4.87
N SER A 121 5.73 -10.67 3.79
CA SER A 121 5.28 -12.03 3.51
C SER A 121 6.45 -12.98 3.23
N ARG A 122 7.46 -12.56 2.46
CA ARG A 122 8.69 -13.31 2.25
C ARG A 122 9.45 -13.55 3.56
N HIS A 123 9.54 -12.53 4.41
CA HIS A 123 10.20 -12.63 5.70
C HIS A 123 9.49 -13.58 6.67
N ILE A 124 8.15 -13.52 6.72
CA ILE A 124 7.32 -14.47 7.49
C ILE A 124 7.55 -15.90 7.01
N ALA A 125 7.62 -16.12 5.69
CA ALA A 125 7.85 -17.45 5.11
C ALA A 125 9.23 -18.01 5.51
N ASP A 126 10.29 -17.19 5.44
CA ASP A 126 11.64 -17.57 5.87
C ASP A 126 11.69 -17.91 7.38
N LEU A 127 11.11 -17.07 8.22
CA LEU A 127 11.02 -17.32 9.67
C LEU A 127 10.25 -18.61 9.97
N ASN A 128 9.16 -18.86 9.23
CA ASN A 128 8.38 -20.08 9.38
C ASN A 128 9.18 -21.32 8.97
N GLU A 129 9.94 -21.26 7.87
CA GLU A 129 10.83 -22.36 7.46
C GLU A 129 11.91 -22.65 8.52
N GLN A 130 12.50 -21.59 9.10
CA GLN A 130 13.48 -21.73 10.19
C GLN A 130 12.87 -22.40 11.44
N LEU A 131 11.65 -22.00 11.85
CA LEU A 131 10.92 -22.62 12.97
C LEU A 131 10.60 -24.09 12.69
N ASP A 132 10.20 -24.40 11.46
CA ASP A 132 9.89 -25.75 11.01
C ASP A 132 11.13 -26.66 11.03
N ASN A 133 12.27 -26.16 10.54
CA ASN A 133 13.54 -26.88 10.55
C ASN A 133 14.01 -27.16 11.98
N MET A 134 13.91 -26.17 12.87
CA MET A 134 14.29 -26.32 14.28
C MET A 134 13.40 -27.33 15.01
N THR A 135 12.10 -27.36 14.69
CA THR A 135 11.13 -28.31 15.25
C THR A 135 11.33 -29.72 14.70
N LYS A 136 11.73 -29.88 13.43
CA LYS A 136 11.99 -31.19 12.79
C LYS A 136 13.32 -31.80 13.22
N SER A 137 14.36 -30.98 13.41
CA SER A 137 15.70 -31.42 13.81
C SER A 137 15.81 -31.81 15.29
N THR A 138 14.80 -31.50 16.10
CA THR A 138 14.80 -31.78 17.54
C THR A 138 13.54 -32.59 17.91
N PRO A 139 13.56 -33.93 17.72
CA PRO A 139 12.35 -34.75 17.87
C PRO A 139 11.81 -34.83 19.30
N ASP A 140 12.61 -34.42 20.30
CA ASP A 140 12.26 -34.57 21.69
C ASP A 140 12.68 -33.32 22.49
N ASP A 141 11.70 -32.50 22.88
CA ASP A 141 11.87 -31.26 23.67
C ASP A 141 12.61 -31.50 25.00
N TYR A 142 12.69 -32.76 25.45
CA TYR A 142 13.44 -33.17 26.64
C TYR A 142 14.95 -32.95 26.51
N PHE A 143 15.49 -32.96 25.28
CA PHE A 143 16.92 -32.76 25.03
C PHE A 143 17.30 -31.34 24.59
N LYS A 144 16.35 -30.40 24.54
CA LYS A 144 16.65 -29.01 24.19
C LYS A 144 17.44 -28.31 25.29
N THR A 145 18.64 -27.90 24.94
CA THR A 145 19.50 -27.04 25.76
C THR A 145 18.81 -25.70 26.05
N PRO A 146 19.16 -25.00 27.15
CA PRO A 146 18.65 -23.66 27.43
C PRO A 146 18.88 -22.69 26.25
N GLU A 147 20.04 -22.78 25.59
CA GLU A 147 20.38 -21.94 24.44
C GLU A 147 19.47 -22.21 23.22
N GLU A 148 19.06 -23.46 22.99
CA GLU A 148 18.09 -23.80 21.94
C GLU A 148 16.68 -23.28 22.27
N LYS A 149 16.31 -23.21 23.54
CA LYS A 149 15.02 -22.62 23.95
C LYS A 149 15.02 -21.11 23.73
N ASP A 150 16.04 -20.41 24.22
CA ASP A 150 16.19 -18.96 24.03
C ASP A 150 16.20 -18.58 22.54
N ARG A 151 16.86 -19.40 21.70
CA ARG A 151 16.86 -19.20 20.25
C ARG A 151 15.48 -19.43 19.62
N THR A 152 14.72 -20.42 20.10
CA THR A 152 13.35 -20.66 19.62
C THR A 152 12.46 -19.48 19.98
N ASP A 153 12.55 -19.00 21.22
CA ASP A 153 11.73 -17.91 21.73
C ASP A 153 12.00 -16.60 20.98
N ALA A 154 13.28 -16.27 20.73
CA ALA A 154 13.65 -15.11 19.92
C ALA A 154 13.13 -15.21 18.47
N LEU A 155 13.16 -16.41 17.88
CA LEU A 155 12.65 -16.63 16.52
C LEU A 155 11.12 -16.50 16.47
N MET A 156 10.41 -17.01 17.47
CA MET A 156 8.96 -16.82 17.61
C MET A 156 8.59 -15.35 17.80
N GLU A 157 9.35 -14.59 18.60
CA GLU A 157 9.16 -13.16 18.77
C GLU A 157 9.32 -12.41 17.44
N SER A 158 10.39 -12.71 16.69
CA SER A 158 10.61 -12.15 15.34
C SER A 158 9.45 -12.48 14.39
N TYR A 159 8.93 -13.72 14.43
CA TYR A 159 7.80 -14.15 13.60
C TYR A 159 6.53 -13.38 13.93
N MET A 160 6.20 -13.24 15.22
CA MET A 160 5.04 -12.45 15.67
C MET A 160 5.17 -10.97 15.28
N SER A 161 6.36 -10.39 15.44
CA SER A 161 6.63 -9.01 15.03
C SER A 161 6.45 -8.81 13.52
N ALA A 162 6.90 -9.77 12.70
CA ALA A 162 6.73 -9.73 11.26
C ALA A 162 5.25 -9.83 10.83
N ILE A 163 4.46 -10.66 11.51
CA ILE A 163 3.00 -10.73 11.31
C ILE A 163 2.33 -9.41 11.66
N GLN A 164 2.65 -8.83 12.82
CA GLN A 164 2.09 -7.55 13.23
C GLN A 164 2.41 -6.46 12.21
N LYS A 165 3.67 -6.40 11.75
CA LYS A 165 4.10 -5.45 10.70
C LYS A 165 3.28 -5.62 9.42
N LYS A 166 2.98 -6.85 9.00
CA LYS A 166 2.15 -7.11 7.82
C LYS A 166 0.72 -6.61 8.03
N ASP A 167 0.14 -6.83 9.21
CA ASP A 167 -1.19 -6.32 9.55
C ASP A 167 -1.24 -4.78 9.51
N ASP A 168 -0.27 -4.12 10.14
CA ASP A 168 -0.15 -2.66 10.12
C ASP A 168 -0.05 -2.11 8.68
N LEU A 169 0.68 -2.81 7.80
CA LEU A 169 0.80 -2.44 6.39
C LEU A 169 -0.53 -2.60 5.63
N ILE A 170 -1.30 -3.65 5.91
CA ILE A 170 -2.63 -3.86 5.32
C ILE A 170 -3.60 -2.76 5.79
N GLN A 171 -3.58 -2.41 7.08
CA GLN A 171 -4.38 -1.29 7.60
C GLN A 171 -3.98 0.03 6.94
N LYS A 172 -2.68 0.29 6.79
CA LYS A 172 -2.17 1.47 6.08
C LYS A 172 -2.62 1.49 4.62
N LEU A 173 -2.65 0.34 3.96
CA LEU A 173 -3.11 0.21 2.59
C LEU A 173 -4.57 0.65 2.44
N PHE A 174 -5.45 0.15 3.30
CA PHE A 174 -6.88 0.52 3.27
C PHE A 174 -7.09 2.01 3.51
N ALA A 175 -6.38 2.61 4.49
CA ALA A 175 -6.44 4.04 4.70
C ALA A 175 -5.96 4.84 3.47
N THR A 176 -4.94 4.32 2.77
CA THR A 176 -4.41 4.94 1.54
C THR A 176 -5.40 4.85 0.38
N GLU A 177 -6.07 3.71 0.21
CA GLU A 177 -7.12 3.50 -0.80
C GLU A 177 -8.33 4.40 -0.54
N GLU A 178 -8.81 4.46 0.71
CA GLU A 178 -9.90 5.33 1.11
C GLU A 178 -9.57 6.80 0.81
N GLN A 179 -8.36 7.23 1.17
CA GLN A 179 -7.92 8.59 0.87
C GLN A 179 -7.83 8.88 -0.64
N LEU A 180 -7.36 7.93 -1.45
CA LEU A 180 -7.30 8.09 -2.92
C LEU A 180 -8.71 8.26 -3.51
N LEU A 181 -9.68 7.50 -3.03
CA LEU A 181 -11.07 7.61 -3.44
C LEU A 181 -11.68 8.95 -3.00
N GLU A 182 -11.46 9.36 -1.75
CA GLU A 182 -11.90 10.66 -1.25
C GLU A 182 -11.32 11.82 -2.07
N ASP A 183 -10.01 11.79 -2.35
CA ASP A 183 -9.34 12.81 -3.16
C ASP A 183 -9.92 12.84 -4.59
N GLU A 184 -10.26 11.69 -5.19
CA GLU A 184 -10.92 11.62 -6.50
C GLU A 184 -12.35 12.21 -6.46
N HIS A 185 -13.13 11.88 -5.43
CA HIS A 185 -14.47 12.42 -5.24
C HIS A 185 -14.45 13.94 -5.02
N ARG A 186 -13.51 14.43 -4.20
CA ARG A 186 -13.30 15.85 -3.96
C ARG A 186 -12.86 16.57 -5.23
N LEU A 187 -12.02 15.96 -6.05
CA LEU A 187 -11.63 16.53 -7.32
C LEU A 187 -12.85 16.71 -8.23
N LYS A 188 -13.72 15.69 -8.34
CA LYS A 188 -14.96 15.74 -9.13
C LYS A 188 -15.93 16.82 -8.62
N SER A 189 -16.05 16.99 -7.30
CA SER A 189 -16.89 18.05 -6.73
C SER A 189 -16.28 19.44 -6.93
N LEU A 190 -14.97 19.59 -6.74
CA LEU A 190 -14.26 20.86 -6.95
C LEU A 190 -14.25 21.28 -8.42
N THR A 191 -14.21 20.35 -9.39
CA THR A 191 -14.38 20.69 -10.81
C THR A 191 -15.75 21.29 -11.12
N LEU A 192 -16.79 20.98 -10.33
CA LEU A 192 -18.11 21.63 -10.45
C LEU A 192 -18.12 23.05 -9.84
N GLU A 193 -17.29 23.32 -8.84
CA GLU A 193 -17.21 24.61 -8.13
C GLU A 193 -16.18 25.59 -8.73
N ARG A 194 -15.08 25.05 -9.29
CA ARG A 194 -13.93 25.79 -9.88
C ARG A 194 -14.32 26.66 -11.06
N ALA A 195 -15.41 26.36 -11.77
CA ALA A 195 -15.91 27.20 -12.85
C ALA A 195 -16.23 28.66 -12.43
N SER A 196 -16.19 28.99 -11.13
CA SER A 196 -16.59 30.31 -10.63
C SER A 196 -15.50 31.20 -10.01
N ASN A 197 -14.45 30.71 -9.32
CA ASN A 197 -13.81 31.55 -8.26
C ASN A 197 -12.27 31.56 -8.09
N PHE A 198 -11.43 31.04 -9.00
CA PHE A 198 -9.97 31.13 -8.76
C PHE A 198 -9.37 32.51 -9.08
N VAL A 199 -8.74 33.15 -8.08
CA VAL A 199 -8.08 34.47 -8.17
C VAL A 199 -6.62 34.35 -7.73
N ARG A 200 -5.70 34.95 -8.51
CA ARG A 200 -4.27 35.02 -8.20
C ARG A 200 -4.04 35.70 -6.84
N GLY A 201 -3.37 35.01 -5.91
CA GLY A 201 -2.78 35.63 -4.71
C GLY A 201 -3.49 35.40 -3.37
N SER A 202 -4.62 34.69 -3.32
CA SER A 202 -5.31 34.46 -2.03
C SER A 202 -5.30 33.03 -1.51
N GLU A 203 -5.08 31.98 -2.30
CA GLU A 203 -5.11 30.60 -1.78
C GLU A 203 -4.08 29.70 -2.48
N GLU A 204 -3.50 28.77 -1.71
CA GLU A 204 -2.85 27.58 -2.26
C GLU A 204 -3.77 26.99 -3.33
N PRO A 205 -3.24 26.48 -4.46
CA PRO A 205 -4.09 25.86 -5.47
C PRO A 205 -4.94 24.80 -4.75
N LEU A 206 -6.26 24.99 -4.72
CA LEU A 206 -7.21 24.11 -4.04
C LEU A 206 -6.98 22.69 -4.56
N THR A 207 -6.12 21.98 -3.85
CA THR A 207 -5.78 20.62 -4.19
C THR A 207 -6.88 19.74 -3.62
N ALA A 208 -7.28 18.75 -4.40
CA ALA A 208 -8.18 17.74 -3.90
C ALA A 208 -7.53 16.90 -2.78
N SER A 209 -6.20 16.92 -2.64
CA SER A 209 -5.47 16.09 -1.69
C SER A 209 -5.20 16.77 -0.35
N ARG A 210 -5.52 16.09 0.76
CA ARG A 210 -5.11 16.53 2.11
C ARG A 210 -3.64 16.22 2.43
N ARG A 211 -2.91 15.57 1.51
CA ARG A 211 -1.47 15.26 1.66
C ARG A 211 -0.71 16.58 1.60
N ILE A 212 -0.42 17.10 2.79
CA ILE A 212 0.31 18.34 3.10
C ILE A 212 1.25 18.74 1.95
N ILE A 213 0.90 19.81 1.23
CA ILE A 213 1.73 20.42 0.18
C ILE A 213 2.82 21.25 0.88
N THR A 214 3.80 20.61 1.49
CA THR A 214 5.02 21.29 1.96
C THR A 214 6.13 21.15 0.91
N TRP A 215 5.97 21.71 -0.29
CA TRP A 215 7.05 21.69 -1.29
C TRP A 215 7.19 22.98 -2.13
N LEU A 216 6.70 24.12 -1.62
CA LEU A 216 6.92 25.45 -2.24
C LEU A 216 7.85 26.37 -1.44
N ARG A 217 8.79 25.80 -0.68
CA ARG A 217 9.99 26.53 -0.22
C ARG A 217 11.24 25.75 -0.54
N GLY A 218 11.75 25.99 -1.74
CA GLY A 218 13.06 25.59 -2.26
C GLY A 218 13.38 26.46 -3.44
#